data_AF-A0A7S3XN19-F1
#
_entry.id   AF-A0A7S3XN19-F1
#
_cell.length_a   1.000
_cell.length_b   1.000
_cell.length_c   1.000
_cell.angle_alpha   90.00
_cell.angle_beta   90.00
_cell.angle_gamma   90.00
#
_symmetry.space_group_name_H-M   'P 1'
#
loop_
_entity.id
_entity.type
_entity.pdbx_description
1 polymer ?
#
loop_
_entity_poly.entity_id
_entity_poly.type
_entity_poly.pdbx_seq_one_letter_code
_entity_poly.pdbx_strand_id
1 'polypeptide(L)'
;TVAELGALEAEWSAAAGLMRYPEAVARALEAAPDLPDRAGRLARWRAESYGLSHRAAQALAARLLAPSGRAPPAFDWEAPRTREGFYRVKGGIDYSIARAIAFSPYCDMLWMETHRPHIGEMREFAAGVHAVYPGKMLAYNLSPSFNWDAHGLSAAELARFNADLGRLGVVWQFITLAGFHADGLAATTLARAYAQRGIAAYVEMVQREERKHQVELLTHQKWSGATLVDNQIQTATGALQSTAAMGAANTERQFTASSAPSDDATASPAEAAAAEFMGGGAAAEQQQGEEEQGARLAAARKAVLFESKL
;
A
#
# COMPACT_ATOMS: atom_id res chain seq x y z
N THR A 1 22.49 32.28 14.87
CA THR A 1 21.72 31.92 13.65
C THR A 1 20.89 30.67 13.90
N VAL A 2 19.96 30.30 13.02
CA VAL A 2 19.21 29.03 13.15
C VAL A 2 20.16 27.82 13.13
N ALA A 3 21.23 27.88 12.32
CA ALA A 3 22.24 26.84 12.25
C ALA A 3 22.99 26.66 13.59
N GLU A 4 23.37 27.75 14.25
CA GLU A 4 24.03 27.69 15.57
C GLU A 4 23.14 27.08 16.65
N LEU A 5 21.84 27.43 16.67
CA LEU A 5 20.88 26.85 17.60
C LEU A 5 20.70 25.34 17.36
N GLY A 6 20.65 24.93 16.08
CA GLY A 6 20.58 23.50 15.73
C GLY A 6 21.84 22.73 16.15
N ALA A 7 23.02 23.32 15.99
CA ALA A 7 24.27 22.71 16.43
C ALA A 7 24.32 22.56 17.96
N LEU A 8 23.90 23.58 18.70
CA LEU A 8 23.84 23.53 20.17
C LEU A 8 22.87 22.44 20.67
N GLU A 9 21.70 22.31 20.03
CA GLU A 9 20.74 21.24 20.39
C GLU A 9 21.31 19.85 20.12
N ALA A 10 22.02 19.67 19.01
CA ALA A 10 22.67 18.40 18.67
C ALA A 10 23.80 18.05 19.67
N GLU A 11 24.64 19.02 20.01
CA GLU A 11 25.71 18.85 21.01
C GLU A 11 25.14 18.49 22.39
N TRP A 12 24.13 19.24 22.84
CA TRP A 12 23.46 18.96 24.11
C TRP A 12 22.85 17.56 24.12
N SER A 13 22.15 17.17 23.04
CA SER A 13 21.51 15.86 22.94
C SER A 13 22.51 14.72 22.96
N ALA A 14 23.67 14.90 22.31
CA ALA A 14 24.76 13.92 22.34
C ALA A 14 25.38 13.79 23.74
N ALA A 15 25.54 14.90 24.46
CA ALA A 15 26.11 14.93 25.81
C ALA A 15 25.15 14.45 26.90
N ALA A 16 23.83 14.61 26.71
CA ALA A 16 22.80 14.32 27.72
C ALA A 16 22.65 12.83 28.05
N GLY A 17 23.21 11.92 27.25
CA GLY A 17 23.15 10.48 27.51
C GLY A 17 21.73 9.92 27.51
N LEU A 18 20.88 10.39 26.59
CA LEU A 18 19.46 10.04 26.53
C LEU A 18 19.26 8.52 26.44
N MET A 19 18.42 7.98 27.34
CA MET A 19 18.03 6.58 27.37
C MET A 19 16.67 6.42 28.04
N ARG A 20 16.06 5.24 27.92
CA ARG A 20 14.84 4.93 28.68
C ARG A 20 15.21 4.66 30.14
N TYR A 21 14.34 5.02 31.09
CA TYR A 21 14.60 4.74 32.51
C TYR A 21 14.88 3.26 32.82
N PRO A 22 14.17 2.28 32.22
CA PRO A 22 14.55 0.86 32.31
C PRO A 22 15.99 0.55 31.91
N GLU A 23 16.53 1.21 30.88
CA GLU A 23 17.91 1.02 30.42
C GLU A 23 18.91 1.60 31.43
N ALA A 24 18.62 2.77 32.01
CA ALA A 24 19.46 3.40 33.03
C ALA A 24 19.60 2.52 34.28
N VAL A 25 18.48 1.96 34.77
CA VAL A 25 18.49 1.08 35.94
C VAL A 25 19.17 -0.26 35.63
N ALA A 26 18.97 -0.82 34.43
CA ALA A 26 19.67 -2.04 34.01
C ALA A 26 21.20 -1.84 34.04
N ARG A 27 21.69 -0.72 33.51
CA ARG A 27 23.12 -0.36 33.57
C ARG A 27 23.60 -0.21 35.02
N ALA A 28 22.81 0.42 35.89
CA ALA A 28 23.15 0.57 37.31
C ALA A 28 23.26 -0.79 38.04
N LEU A 29 22.35 -1.73 37.73
CA LEU A 29 22.38 -3.09 38.25
C LEU A 29 23.59 -3.87 37.73
N GLU A 30 23.91 -3.75 36.44
CA GLU A 30 25.07 -4.39 35.81
C GLU A 30 26.39 -3.88 36.41
N ALA A 31 26.48 -2.56 36.67
CA ALA A 31 27.65 -1.88 37.23
C ALA A 31 27.82 -2.05 38.76
N ALA A 32 26.98 -2.85 39.42
CA ALA A 32 27.07 -3.17 40.85
C ALA A 32 27.66 -4.57 41.07
N PRO A 33 29.01 -4.74 41.05
CA PRO A 33 29.65 -6.05 41.17
C PRO A 33 29.44 -6.71 42.54
N ASP A 34 29.16 -5.90 43.56
CA ASP A 34 28.89 -6.26 44.94
C ASP A 34 27.42 -6.65 45.19
N LEU A 35 26.55 -6.54 44.18
CA LEU A 35 25.12 -6.81 44.33
C LEU A 35 24.84 -8.33 44.45
N PRO A 36 24.27 -8.81 45.58
CA PRO A 36 23.88 -10.21 45.72
C PRO A 36 22.80 -10.60 44.72
N ASP A 37 22.94 -11.77 44.09
CA ASP A 37 22.04 -12.25 43.03
C ASP A 37 21.79 -11.20 41.93
N ARG A 38 22.87 -10.56 41.45
CA ARG A 38 22.80 -9.57 40.36
C ARG A 38 22.05 -10.09 39.14
N ALA A 39 22.26 -11.36 38.78
CA ALA A 39 21.61 -11.98 37.62
C ALA A 39 20.09 -12.10 37.80
N GLY A 40 19.62 -12.63 38.94
CA GLY A 40 18.19 -12.74 39.23
C GLY A 40 17.50 -11.38 39.31
N ARG A 41 18.16 -10.38 39.93
CA ARG A 41 17.66 -9.00 40.00
C ARG A 41 17.54 -8.35 38.63
N LEU A 42 18.54 -8.52 37.77
CA LEU A 42 18.53 -7.98 36.41
C LEU A 42 17.45 -8.66 35.55
N ALA A 43 17.29 -9.98 35.67
CA ALA A 43 16.23 -10.72 35.00
C ALA A 43 14.85 -10.22 35.43
N ARG A 44 14.63 -10.06 36.74
CA ARG A 44 13.39 -9.50 37.29
C ARG A 44 13.11 -8.09 36.78
N TRP A 45 14.12 -7.22 36.79
CA TRP A 45 13.97 -5.85 36.28
C TRP A 45 13.56 -5.81 34.82
N ARG A 46 14.22 -6.61 33.96
CA ARG A 46 13.91 -6.68 32.53
C ARG A 46 12.50 -7.22 32.26
N ALA A 47 12.00 -8.13 33.09
CA ALA A 47 10.66 -8.68 32.96
C ALA A 47 9.54 -7.70 33.37
N GLU A 48 9.76 -6.91 34.44
CA GLU A 48 8.68 -6.09 35.02
C GLU A 48 8.70 -4.62 34.55
N SER A 49 9.88 -4.04 34.30
CA SER A 49 10.07 -2.58 34.23
C SER A 49 9.23 -1.86 33.18
N TYR A 50 9.03 -2.46 32.00
CA TYR A 50 8.27 -1.84 30.91
C TYR A 50 6.75 -1.83 31.15
N GLY A 51 6.24 -2.63 32.09
CA GLY A 51 4.82 -2.65 32.49
C GLY A 51 4.49 -1.69 33.64
N LEU A 52 5.48 -1.01 34.22
CA LEU A 52 5.31 -0.18 35.41
C LEU A 52 5.20 1.31 35.05
N SER A 53 4.45 2.06 35.87
CA SER A 53 4.54 3.52 35.87
C SER A 53 5.93 3.96 36.33
N HIS A 54 6.35 5.18 35.97
CA HIS A 54 7.67 5.68 36.35
C HIS A 54 7.91 5.64 37.87
N ARG A 55 6.92 6.05 38.68
CA ARG A 55 7.01 5.99 40.15
C ARG A 55 7.15 4.55 40.67
N ALA A 56 6.41 3.60 40.11
CA ALA A 56 6.51 2.20 40.51
C ALA A 56 7.85 1.59 40.08
N ALA A 57 8.35 1.95 38.89
CA ALA A 57 9.66 1.55 38.41
C ALA A 57 10.79 2.10 39.30
N GLN A 58 10.70 3.37 39.74
CA GLN A 58 11.64 3.95 40.71
C GLN A 58 11.65 3.19 42.04
N ALA A 59 10.47 2.85 42.56
CA ALA A 59 10.34 2.09 43.81
C ALA A 59 10.94 0.68 43.69
N LEU A 60 10.71 0.00 42.56
CA LEU A 60 11.31 -1.30 42.28
C LEU A 60 12.83 -1.19 42.13
N ALA A 61 13.34 -0.20 41.38
CA ALA A 61 14.77 0.05 41.22
C ALA A 61 15.47 0.25 42.59
N ALA A 62 14.87 1.05 43.47
CA ALA A 62 15.40 1.29 44.82
C ALA A 62 15.49 -0.01 45.62
N ARG A 63 14.46 -0.87 45.58
CA ARG A 63 14.48 -2.18 46.26
C ARG A 63 15.53 -3.12 45.68
N LEU A 64 15.72 -3.12 44.37
CA LEU A 64 16.68 -3.99 43.71
C LEU A 64 18.13 -3.58 43.98
N LEU A 65 18.41 -2.29 44.11
CA LEU A 65 19.74 -1.74 44.38
C LEU A 65 20.07 -1.58 45.88
N ALA A 66 19.07 -1.56 46.77
CA ALA A 66 19.29 -1.35 48.20
C ALA A 66 20.41 -2.21 48.83
N PRO A 67 20.57 -3.51 48.49
CA PRO A 67 21.63 -4.34 49.08
C PRO A 67 23.06 -3.93 48.72
N SER A 68 23.29 -3.19 47.64
CA SER A 68 24.60 -2.63 47.30
C SER A 68 24.82 -1.23 47.89
N GLY A 69 23.86 -0.71 48.68
CA GLY A 69 23.91 0.65 49.21
C GLY A 69 23.81 1.75 48.14
N ARG A 70 23.53 1.38 46.89
CA ARG A 70 23.46 2.31 45.76
C ARG A 70 22.05 2.88 45.62
N ALA A 71 21.98 4.17 45.32
CA ALA A 71 20.74 4.81 44.92
C ALA A 71 20.36 4.43 43.48
N PRO A 72 19.06 4.52 43.10
CA PRO A 72 18.65 4.49 41.70
C PRO A 72 19.39 5.57 40.87
N PRO A 73 19.59 5.35 39.56
CA PRO A 73 20.22 6.34 38.71
C PRO A 73 19.40 7.64 38.67
N ALA A 74 20.10 8.77 38.66
CA ALA A 74 19.50 10.06 38.36
C ALA A 74 18.87 10.01 36.97
N PHE A 75 17.64 10.50 36.85
CA PHE A 75 16.89 10.49 35.60
C PHE A 75 15.98 11.71 35.53
N ASP A 76 16.16 12.53 34.52
CA ASP A 76 15.37 13.73 34.28
C ASP A 76 14.92 13.77 32.83
N TRP A 77 13.62 13.52 32.62
CA TRP A 77 12.96 13.63 31.32
C TRP A 77 12.36 15.02 31.03
N GLU A 78 12.43 15.95 31.99
CA GLU A 78 11.99 17.35 31.82
C GLU A 78 13.08 18.18 31.13
N ALA A 79 14.35 17.91 31.45
CA ALA A 79 15.50 18.55 30.84
C ALA A 79 15.57 18.43 29.30
N PRO A 80 15.33 17.26 28.67
CA PRO A 80 15.42 17.11 27.20
C PRO A 80 14.19 17.58 26.42
N ARG A 81 13.25 18.29 27.03
CA ARG A 81 12.03 18.74 26.33
C ARG A 81 12.37 19.69 25.19
N THR A 82 11.59 19.62 24.12
CA THR A 82 11.72 20.55 23.00
C THR A 82 11.28 21.96 23.41
N ARG A 83 11.53 22.95 22.56
CA ARG A 83 11.11 24.34 22.80
C ARG A 83 9.59 24.49 22.95
N GLU A 84 8.83 23.60 22.32
CA GLU A 84 7.37 23.50 22.41
C GLU A 84 6.89 22.75 23.66
N GLY A 85 7.81 22.17 24.43
CA GLY A 85 7.51 21.39 25.64
C GLY A 85 7.25 19.91 25.40
N PHE A 86 7.58 19.36 24.22
CA PHE A 86 7.39 17.93 23.95
C PHE A 86 8.46 17.08 24.64
N TYR A 87 8.04 15.94 25.18
CA TYR A 87 8.94 14.92 25.71
C TYR A 87 9.62 14.13 24.59
N ARG A 88 10.87 13.74 24.81
CA ARG A 88 11.56 12.79 23.93
C ARG A 88 11.06 11.38 24.20
N VAL A 89 10.76 10.65 23.13
CA VAL A 89 10.38 9.24 23.18
C VAL A 89 11.28 8.43 22.27
N LYS A 90 11.68 7.25 22.72
CA LYS A 90 12.39 6.28 21.88
C LYS A 90 11.35 5.36 21.25
N GLY A 91 10.96 5.68 20.02
CA GLY A 91 10.10 4.83 19.20
C GLY A 91 10.77 3.49 18.84
N GLY A 92 10.04 2.65 18.11
CA GLY A 92 10.48 1.31 17.74
C GLY A 92 9.32 0.33 17.71
N ILE A 93 9.60 -0.90 17.28
CA ILE A 93 8.60 -1.97 17.17
C ILE A 93 8.01 -2.29 18.55
N ASP A 94 8.84 -2.34 19.59
CA ASP A 94 8.41 -2.57 20.97
C ASP A 94 7.42 -1.50 21.45
N TYR A 95 7.68 -0.24 21.14
CA TYR A 95 6.78 0.88 21.45
C TYR A 95 5.46 0.78 20.68
N SER A 96 5.52 0.39 19.41
CA SER A 96 4.35 0.18 18.57
C SER A 96 3.50 -1.00 19.06
N ILE A 97 4.11 -2.12 19.45
CA ILE A 97 3.42 -3.28 20.03
C ILE A 97 2.69 -2.89 21.31
N ALA A 98 3.36 -2.18 22.23
CA ALA A 98 2.75 -1.75 23.48
C ALA A 98 1.50 -0.88 23.25
N ARG A 99 1.57 0.06 22.30
CA ARG A 99 0.42 0.88 21.89
C ARG A 99 -0.67 0.04 21.21
N ALA A 100 -0.30 -0.85 20.31
CA ALA A 100 -1.22 -1.71 19.58
C ALA A 100 -2.01 -2.64 20.51
N ILE A 101 -1.37 -3.22 21.53
CA ILE A 101 -2.02 -3.99 22.60
C ILE A 101 -3.01 -3.11 23.37
N ALA A 102 -2.62 -1.89 23.73
CA ALA A 102 -3.50 -0.97 24.45
C ALA A 102 -4.72 -0.53 23.60
N PHE A 103 -4.56 -0.41 22.29
CA PHE A 103 -5.62 -0.01 21.36
C PHE A 103 -6.53 -1.17 20.95
N SER A 104 -6.05 -2.42 21.04
CA SER A 104 -6.75 -3.62 20.57
C SER A 104 -8.20 -3.78 21.05
N PRO A 105 -8.58 -3.44 22.30
CA PRO A 105 -9.98 -3.55 22.73
C PRO A 105 -10.94 -2.57 22.03
N TYR A 106 -10.41 -1.55 21.36
CA TYR A 106 -11.17 -0.39 20.86
C TYR A 106 -11.14 -0.26 19.33
N CYS A 107 -10.54 -1.22 18.63
CA CYS A 107 -10.50 -1.23 17.17
C CYS A 107 -10.59 -2.64 16.61
N ASP A 108 -11.19 -2.75 15.43
CA ASP A 108 -11.27 -4.01 14.68
C ASP A 108 -9.90 -4.39 14.10
N MET A 109 -9.17 -3.38 13.62
CA MET A 109 -7.90 -3.53 12.92
C MET A 109 -6.81 -2.62 13.50
N LEU A 110 -5.55 -3.07 13.39
CA LEU A 110 -4.37 -2.29 13.79
C LEU A 110 -3.45 -2.05 12.60
N TRP A 111 -2.89 -0.85 12.51
CA TRP A 111 -1.86 -0.48 11.54
C TRP A 111 -0.68 0.15 12.29
N MET A 112 0.51 -0.39 12.06
CA MET A 112 1.77 0.23 12.45
C MET A 112 2.42 0.83 11.21
N GLU A 113 2.68 2.14 11.24
CA GLU A 113 3.40 2.78 10.14
C GLU A 113 4.86 2.31 10.11
N THR A 114 5.35 2.02 8.90
CA THR A 114 6.71 1.53 8.65
C THR A 114 7.49 2.54 7.83
N HIS A 115 8.80 2.62 8.05
CA HIS A 115 9.70 3.49 7.29
C HIS A 115 10.32 2.80 6.06
N ARG A 116 10.12 1.49 5.92
CA ARG A 116 10.65 0.65 4.84
C ARG A 116 9.81 -0.63 4.68
N PRO A 117 9.82 -1.27 3.50
CA PRO A 117 9.08 -2.51 3.25
C PRO A 117 9.82 -3.72 3.85
N HIS A 118 9.72 -3.91 5.17
CA HIS A 118 10.47 -4.94 5.90
C HIS A 118 9.54 -5.98 6.57
N ILE A 119 9.41 -7.15 5.94
CA ILE A 119 8.57 -8.27 6.44
C ILE A 119 8.99 -8.73 7.85
N GLY A 120 10.28 -8.72 8.17
CA GLY A 120 10.77 -9.08 9.51
C GLY A 120 10.20 -8.20 10.64
N GLU A 121 10.18 -6.87 10.46
CA GLU A 121 9.60 -5.94 11.45
C GLU A 121 8.09 -6.19 11.60
N MET A 122 7.39 -6.45 10.48
CA MET A 122 5.98 -6.79 10.51
C MET A 122 5.70 -8.11 11.23
N ARG A 123 6.59 -9.11 11.07
CA ARG A 123 6.49 -10.40 11.77
C ARG A 123 6.63 -10.22 13.28
N GLU A 124 7.58 -9.41 13.72
CA GLU A 124 7.77 -9.08 15.14
C GLU A 124 6.55 -8.35 15.71
N PHE A 125 6.04 -7.34 14.98
CA PHE A 125 4.83 -6.61 15.38
C PHE A 125 3.60 -7.53 15.49
N ALA A 126 3.34 -8.34 14.45
CA ALA A 126 2.22 -9.29 14.44
C ALA A 126 2.30 -10.29 15.60
N ALA A 127 3.48 -10.89 15.82
CA ALA A 127 3.70 -11.83 16.91
C ALA A 127 3.46 -11.18 18.28
N GLY A 128 3.95 -9.95 18.50
CA GLY A 128 3.76 -9.23 19.75
C GLY A 128 2.29 -8.92 20.05
N VAL A 129 1.53 -8.49 19.04
CA VAL A 129 0.09 -8.22 19.18
C VAL A 129 -0.69 -9.53 19.39
N HIS A 130 -0.45 -10.54 18.55
CA HIS A 130 -1.18 -11.81 18.59
C HIS A 130 -0.86 -12.65 19.82
N ALA A 131 0.25 -12.42 20.51
CA ALA A 131 0.53 -13.02 21.82
C ALA A 131 -0.50 -12.62 22.88
N VAL A 132 -1.11 -11.43 22.77
CA VAL A 132 -2.14 -10.95 23.71
C VAL A 132 -3.54 -11.04 23.10
N TYR A 133 -3.67 -10.73 21.81
CA TYR A 133 -4.94 -10.78 21.06
C TYR A 133 -4.80 -11.66 19.82
N PRO A 134 -4.86 -13.00 19.98
CA PRO A 134 -4.82 -13.92 18.85
C PRO A 134 -5.91 -13.59 17.82
N GLY A 135 -5.54 -13.55 16.54
CA GLY A 135 -6.48 -13.27 15.45
C GLY A 135 -6.86 -11.80 15.29
N LYS A 136 -6.26 -10.86 16.04
CA LYS A 136 -6.46 -9.42 15.81
C LYS A 136 -6.07 -9.06 14.37
N MET A 137 -7.01 -8.48 13.63
CA MET A 137 -6.80 -8.12 12.23
C MET A 137 -5.76 -7.00 12.11
N LEU A 138 -4.83 -7.14 11.16
CA LEU A 138 -3.79 -6.15 10.91
C LEU A 138 -3.98 -5.51 9.53
N ALA A 139 -3.49 -4.29 9.39
CA ALA A 139 -3.43 -3.54 8.14
C ALA A 139 -2.00 -3.09 7.84
N TYR A 140 -1.67 -2.95 6.56
CA TYR A 140 -0.34 -2.54 6.12
C TYR A 140 -0.39 -1.53 4.97
N ASN A 141 0.32 -0.41 5.15
CA ASN A 141 0.55 0.60 4.13
C ASN A 141 1.74 0.17 3.24
N LEU A 142 1.46 -0.18 2.00
CA LEU A 142 2.44 -0.41 0.94
C LEU A 142 2.90 0.96 0.40
N SER A 143 3.64 1.69 1.23
CA SER A 143 3.89 3.12 1.00
C SER A 143 4.60 3.38 -0.34
N PRO A 144 4.09 4.30 -1.18
CA PRO A 144 4.80 4.74 -2.38
C PRO A 144 5.97 5.69 -2.07
N SER A 145 6.12 6.12 -0.82
CA SER A 145 7.33 6.83 -0.38
C SER A 145 8.54 5.92 -0.21
N PHE A 146 8.34 4.59 -0.23
CA PHE A 146 9.45 3.66 -0.28
C PHE A 146 10.05 3.63 -1.67
N ASN A 147 11.38 3.65 -1.74
CA ASN A 147 12.06 3.30 -2.98
C ASN A 147 12.15 1.76 -3.07
N TRP A 148 11.07 1.14 -3.54
CA TRP A 148 10.91 -0.32 -3.60
C TRP A 148 12.09 -1.02 -4.29
N ASP A 149 12.63 -0.44 -5.36
CA ASP A 149 13.79 -0.98 -6.09
C ASP A 149 15.10 -0.89 -5.29
N ALA A 150 15.27 0.18 -4.51
CA ALA A 150 16.49 0.38 -3.71
C ALA A 150 16.52 -0.44 -2.41
N HIS A 151 15.39 -1.06 -2.01
CA HIS A 151 15.32 -1.86 -0.80
C HIS A 151 15.88 -3.28 -0.94
N GLY A 152 16.39 -3.65 -2.12
CA GLY A 152 17.11 -4.90 -2.33
C GLY A 152 16.22 -6.15 -2.32
N LEU A 153 14.91 -5.97 -2.50
CA LEU A 153 13.98 -7.08 -2.68
C LEU A 153 14.17 -7.68 -4.08
N SER A 154 14.37 -8.99 -4.15
CA SER A 154 14.33 -9.73 -5.41
C SER A 154 12.93 -9.66 -6.05
N ALA A 155 12.84 -9.90 -7.36
CA ALA A 155 11.55 -9.97 -8.05
C ALA A 155 10.60 -11.01 -7.41
N ALA A 156 11.15 -12.14 -6.96
CA ALA A 156 10.38 -13.18 -6.27
C ALA A 156 9.92 -12.74 -4.86
N GLU A 157 10.66 -11.84 -4.19
CA GLU A 157 10.25 -11.22 -2.92
C GLU A 157 9.14 -10.22 -3.11
N LEU A 158 9.27 -9.33 -4.11
CA LEU A 158 8.23 -8.37 -4.46
C LEU A 158 6.92 -9.07 -4.83
N ALA A 159 7.00 -10.11 -5.69
CA ALA A 159 5.82 -10.85 -6.13
C ALA A 159 5.06 -11.54 -5.00
N ARG A 160 5.76 -11.98 -3.93
CA ARG A 160 5.13 -12.65 -2.79
C ARG A 160 4.84 -11.72 -1.61
N PHE A 161 5.26 -10.46 -1.66
CA PHE A 161 5.24 -9.54 -0.50
C PHE A 161 3.85 -9.44 0.13
N ASN A 162 2.81 -9.27 -0.68
CA ASN A 162 1.43 -9.22 -0.21
C ASN A 162 0.96 -10.52 0.43
N ALA A 163 1.36 -11.67 -0.13
CA ALA A 163 1.02 -12.98 0.41
C ALA A 163 1.74 -13.25 1.74
N ASP A 164 3.00 -12.84 1.85
CA ASP A 164 3.80 -12.94 3.08
C ASP A 164 3.19 -12.08 4.20
N LEU A 165 2.73 -10.86 3.89
CA LEU A 165 1.95 -10.04 4.83
C LEU A 165 0.64 -10.73 5.24
N GLY A 166 -0.09 -11.32 4.30
CA GLY A 166 -1.33 -12.03 4.57
C GLY A 166 -1.15 -13.20 5.55
N ARG A 167 -0.05 -13.95 5.43
CA ARG A 167 0.32 -15.03 6.37
C ARG A 167 0.57 -14.54 7.81
N LEU A 168 0.85 -13.24 8.00
CA LEU A 168 1.04 -12.62 9.31
C LEU A 168 -0.26 -12.05 9.90
N GLY A 169 -1.42 -12.27 9.25
CA GLY A 169 -2.71 -11.73 9.70
C GLY A 169 -3.00 -10.30 9.20
N VAL A 170 -2.25 -9.83 8.19
CA VAL A 170 -2.57 -8.58 7.49
C VAL A 170 -3.67 -8.81 6.48
N VAL A 171 -4.90 -8.47 6.84
CA VAL A 171 -6.10 -8.73 6.03
C VAL A 171 -6.48 -7.56 5.13
N TRP A 172 -5.91 -6.36 5.38
CA TRP A 172 -6.10 -5.20 4.51
C TRP A 172 -4.76 -4.55 4.19
N GLN A 173 -4.51 -4.35 2.90
CA GLN A 173 -3.27 -3.79 2.38
C GLN A 173 -3.62 -2.72 1.36
N PHE A 174 -2.91 -1.60 1.39
CA PHE A 174 -3.25 -0.46 0.53
C PHE A 174 -1.99 0.33 0.15
N ILE A 175 -1.98 0.90 -1.05
CA ILE A 175 -0.97 1.87 -1.49
C ILE A 175 -1.62 3.25 -1.38
N THR A 176 -1.19 4.03 -0.40
CA THR A 176 -1.83 5.32 -0.02
C THR A 176 -1.98 6.31 -1.17
N LEU A 177 -0.95 6.46 -2.01
CA LEU A 177 -0.88 7.48 -3.07
C LEU A 177 -0.78 6.88 -4.48
N ALA A 178 -1.21 5.63 -4.69
CA ALA A 178 -1.12 4.99 -6.01
C ALA A 178 -1.83 5.81 -7.11
N GLY A 179 -3.05 6.29 -6.82
CA GLY A 179 -3.82 7.11 -7.76
C GLY A 179 -3.11 8.42 -8.11
N PHE A 180 -2.51 9.09 -7.12
CA PHE A 180 -1.76 10.34 -7.33
C PHE A 180 -0.56 10.12 -8.27
N HIS A 181 0.22 9.06 -8.05
CA HIS A 181 1.37 8.75 -8.89
C HIS A 181 0.95 8.30 -10.30
N ALA A 182 -0.11 7.49 -10.42
CA ALA A 182 -0.62 7.03 -11.71
C ALA A 182 -1.16 8.19 -12.56
N ASP A 183 -1.98 9.07 -11.97
CA ASP A 183 -2.52 10.26 -12.63
C ASP A 183 -1.39 11.21 -13.06
N GLY A 184 -0.47 11.54 -12.14
CA GLY A 184 0.66 12.41 -12.44
C GLY A 184 1.55 11.86 -13.56
N LEU A 185 1.80 10.55 -13.59
CA LEU A 185 2.54 9.89 -14.67
C LEU A 185 1.82 10.00 -16.01
N ALA A 186 0.53 9.66 -16.05
CA ALA A 186 -0.27 9.70 -17.27
C ALA A 186 -0.38 11.12 -17.83
N ALA A 187 -0.74 12.08 -16.97
CA ALA A 187 -0.86 13.49 -17.36
C ALA A 187 0.47 14.07 -17.87
N THR A 188 1.58 13.81 -17.17
CA THR A 188 2.89 14.36 -17.54
C THR A 188 3.40 13.80 -18.86
N THR A 189 3.30 12.47 -19.04
CA THR A 189 3.81 11.82 -20.26
C THR A 189 2.96 12.19 -21.48
N LEU A 190 1.63 12.22 -21.33
CA LEU A 190 0.73 12.65 -22.39
C LEU A 190 0.94 14.11 -22.76
N ALA A 191 1.01 15.03 -21.79
CA ALA A 191 1.19 16.46 -22.07
C ALA A 191 2.49 16.74 -22.85
N ARG A 192 3.59 16.08 -22.47
CA ARG A 192 4.88 16.20 -23.18
C ARG A 192 4.81 15.64 -24.60
N ALA A 193 4.19 14.48 -24.79
CA ALA A 193 4.05 13.87 -26.11
C ALA A 193 3.11 14.67 -27.01
N TYR A 194 2.00 15.18 -26.47
CA TYR A 194 1.04 16.01 -27.18
C TYR A 194 1.65 17.34 -27.63
N ALA A 195 2.49 17.97 -26.81
CA ALA A 195 3.22 19.18 -27.19
C ALA A 195 4.15 18.98 -28.40
N GLN A 196 4.63 17.75 -28.63
CA GLN A 196 5.54 17.42 -29.73
C GLN A 196 4.81 16.88 -30.97
N ARG A 197 3.79 16.03 -30.78
CA ARG A 197 3.13 15.26 -31.86
C ARG A 197 1.65 15.60 -32.07
N GLY A 198 1.10 16.52 -31.28
CA GLY A 198 -0.32 16.87 -31.32
C GLY A 198 -1.24 15.66 -31.10
N ILE A 199 -2.35 15.62 -31.84
CA ILE A 199 -3.40 14.59 -31.70
C ILE A 199 -2.89 13.15 -31.88
N ALA A 200 -1.81 12.95 -32.64
CA ALA A 200 -1.21 11.62 -32.81
C ALA A 200 -0.81 11.00 -31.46
N ALA A 201 -0.30 11.79 -30.52
CA ALA A 201 0.04 11.32 -29.18
C ALA A 201 -1.19 10.83 -28.40
N TYR A 202 -2.32 11.55 -28.48
CA TYR A 202 -3.56 11.14 -27.82
C TYR A 202 -4.12 9.85 -28.44
N VAL A 203 -4.17 9.76 -29.77
CA VAL A 203 -4.69 8.58 -30.46
C VAL A 203 -3.84 7.35 -30.14
N GLU A 204 -2.51 7.49 -30.13
CA GLU A 204 -1.58 6.39 -29.85
C GLU A 204 -1.56 5.98 -28.37
N MET A 205 -1.32 6.93 -27.46
CA MET A 205 -1.06 6.65 -26.05
C MET A 205 -2.34 6.44 -25.22
N VAL A 206 -3.48 6.99 -25.67
CA VAL A 206 -4.75 6.92 -24.93
C VAL A 206 -5.75 6.10 -25.72
N GLN A 207 -6.28 6.62 -26.84
CA GLN A 207 -7.46 6.03 -27.48
C GLN A 207 -7.20 4.61 -28.02
N ARG A 208 -6.03 4.33 -28.62
CA ARG A 208 -5.67 2.98 -29.09
C ARG A 208 -5.44 2.02 -27.93
N GLU A 209 -4.77 2.45 -26.86
CA GLU A 209 -4.56 1.61 -25.69
C GLU A 209 -5.88 1.36 -24.93
N GLU A 210 -6.79 2.35 -24.80
CA GLU A 210 -8.13 2.14 -24.27
C GLU A 210 -8.91 1.11 -25.08
N ARG A 211 -8.84 1.17 -26.42
CA ARG A 211 -9.48 0.18 -27.29
C ARG A 211 -8.86 -1.21 -27.12
N LYS A 212 -7.53 -1.30 -27.10
CA LYS A 212 -6.77 -2.56 -26.96
C LYS A 212 -7.02 -3.24 -25.62
N HIS A 213 -7.09 -2.46 -24.53
CA HIS A 213 -7.35 -2.95 -23.18
C HIS A 213 -8.84 -2.98 -22.82
N GLN A 214 -9.73 -2.65 -23.76
CA GLN A 214 -11.19 -2.64 -23.59
C GLN A 214 -11.65 -1.78 -22.39
N VAL A 215 -11.03 -0.61 -22.22
CA VAL A 215 -11.38 0.34 -21.15
C VAL A 215 -12.76 0.93 -21.42
N GLU A 216 -13.69 0.80 -20.48
CA GLU A 216 -15.09 1.23 -20.63
C GLU A 216 -15.24 2.74 -20.91
N LEU A 217 -14.26 3.54 -20.46
CA LEU A 217 -14.21 5.00 -20.64
C LEU A 217 -14.11 5.42 -22.12
N LEU A 218 -13.67 4.53 -23.02
CA LEU A 218 -13.65 4.81 -24.47
C LEU A 218 -15.05 5.20 -24.98
N THR A 219 -16.09 4.55 -24.43
CA THR A 219 -17.50 4.89 -24.62
C THR A 219 -18.00 5.73 -23.46
N HIS A 220 -17.50 6.96 -23.35
CA HIS A 220 -17.74 7.88 -22.24
C HIS A 220 -19.22 8.28 -22.03
N GLN A 221 -20.05 8.38 -23.06
CA GLN A 221 -21.50 8.60 -22.96
C GLN A 221 -22.19 7.39 -22.33
N LYS A 222 -21.86 6.19 -22.80
CA LYS A 222 -22.37 4.96 -22.17
C LYS A 222 -21.92 4.86 -20.72
N TRP A 223 -20.63 5.04 -20.44
CA TRP A 223 -20.05 4.93 -19.10
C TRP A 223 -20.62 5.96 -18.12
N SER A 224 -20.82 7.21 -18.56
CA SER A 224 -21.45 8.27 -17.76
C SER A 224 -22.95 8.06 -17.50
N GLY A 225 -23.56 7.02 -18.08
CA GLY A 225 -24.95 6.65 -17.84
C GLY A 225 -25.95 7.35 -18.75
N ALA A 226 -25.54 7.89 -19.91
CA ALA A 226 -26.47 8.55 -20.85
C ALA A 226 -27.64 7.64 -21.24
N THR A 227 -27.39 6.34 -21.44
CA THR A 227 -28.44 5.36 -21.74
C THR A 227 -29.45 5.19 -20.59
N LEU A 228 -29.00 5.27 -19.34
CA LEU A 228 -29.89 5.18 -18.17
C LEU A 228 -30.85 6.37 -18.14
N VAL A 229 -30.32 7.57 -18.37
CA VAL A 229 -31.12 8.81 -18.39
C VAL A 229 -32.09 8.81 -19.56
N ASP A 230 -31.65 8.40 -20.76
CA ASP A 230 -32.53 8.28 -21.93
C ASP A 230 -33.71 7.33 -21.66
N ASN A 231 -33.47 6.19 -21.02
CA ASN A 231 -34.52 5.23 -20.69
C ASN A 231 -35.52 5.79 -19.66
N GLN A 232 -35.03 6.56 -18.68
CA GLN A 232 -35.89 7.25 -17.71
C GLN A 232 -36.80 8.27 -18.40
N ILE A 233 -36.24 9.07 -19.32
CA ILE A 233 -37.00 10.06 -20.09
C ILE A 233 -38.01 9.37 -21.01
N GLN A 234 -37.63 8.31 -21.72
CA GLN A 234 -38.55 7.54 -22.56
C GLN A 234 -39.72 6.98 -21.76
N THR A 235 -39.45 6.44 -20.57
CA THR A 235 -40.49 5.93 -19.66
C THR A 235 -41.43 7.05 -19.22
N ALA A 236 -40.88 8.21 -18.83
CA ALA A 236 -41.67 9.35 -18.36
C ALA A 236 -42.50 10.03 -19.46
N THR A 237 -42.03 10.00 -20.71
CA THR A 237 -42.63 10.72 -21.84
C THR A 237 -43.43 9.84 -22.80
N GLY A 238 -43.53 8.53 -22.52
CA GLY A 238 -44.20 7.57 -23.40
C GLY A 238 -43.48 7.38 -24.74
N ALA A 239 -42.14 7.52 -24.77
CA ALA A 239 -41.28 7.36 -25.94
C ALA A 239 -41.54 8.35 -27.11
N LEU A 240 -42.08 9.54 -26.83
CA LEU A 240 -42.41 10.56 -27.85
C LEU A 240 -41.35 11.68 -28.00
N GLN A 241 -40.07 11.40 -27.72
CA GLN A 241 -39.01 12.41 -27.70
C GLN A 241 -38.16 12.44 -28.98
N SER A 242 -37.83 13.64 -29.47
CA SER A 242 -37.00 13.86 -30.67
C SER A 242 -35.49 13.99 -30.40
N THR A 243 -35.04 13.96 -29.13
CA THR A 243 -33.66 14.31 -28.71
C THR A 243 -32.92 13.20 -27.95
N ALA A 244 -33.24 11.92 -28.20
CA ALA A 244 -32.59 10.81 -27.51
C ALA A 244 -31.06 10.80 -27.74
N ALA A 245 -30.27 10.77 -26.66
CA ALA A 245 -28.80 10.83 -26.72
C ALA A 245 -28.17 9.58 -27.38
N MET A 246 -28.82 8.43 -27.24
CA MET A 246 -28.41 7.15 -27.85
C MET A 246 -29.02 6.90 -29.25
N GLY A 247 -29.58 7.94 -29.90
CA GLY A 247 -30.21 7.85 -31.22
C GLY A 247 -29.26 7.59 -32.39
N ALA A 248 -29.76 7.77 -33.62
CA ALA A 248 -29.02 7.57 -34.88
C ALA A 248 -27.70 8.38 -34.97
N ALA A 249 -27.62 9.52 -34.28
CA ALA A 249 -26.48 10.43 -34.28
C ALA A 249 -25.45 10.18 -33.16
N ASN A 250 -25.54 9.06 -32.42
CA ASN A 250 -24.56 8.74 -31.37
C ASN A 250 -23.15 8.56 -31.98
N THR A 251 -22.21 9.40 -31.52
CA THR A 251 -20.82 9.45 -31.99
C THR A 251 -19.99 8.25 -31.57
N GLU A 252 -20.43 7.45 -30.60
CA GLU A 252 -19.69 6.29 -30.09
C GLU A 252 -19.78 5.05 -30.97
N ARG A 253 -20.72 4.99 -31.93
CA ARG A 253 -20.85 3.86 -32.85
C ARG A 253 -19.55 3.60 -33.62
N GLN A 254 -18.77 4.64 -33.90
CA GLN A 254 -17.48 4.55 -34.58
C GLN A 254 -16.45 3.70 -33.82
N PHE A 255 -16.61 3.48 -32.51
CA PHE A 255 -15.70 2.66 -31.71
C PHE A 255 -16.04 1.18 -31.74
N THR A 256 -17.22 0.80 -32.25
CA THR A 256 -17.67 -0.60 -32.36
C THR A 256 -17.36 -1.24 -33.71
N ALA A 257 -17.09 -0.44 -34.74
CA ALA A 257 -16.70 -0.93 -36.05
C ALA A 257 -15.19 -1.24 -36.05
N SER A 258 -14.82 -2.48 -36.34
CA SER A 258 -13.43 -2.86 -36.63
C SER A 258 -13.01 -2.20 -37.95
N SER A 259 -12.43 -1.00 -37.87
CA SER A 259 -11.73 -0.41 -39.00
C SER A 259 -10.28 -0.91 -38.97
N ALA A 260 -9.99 -1.94 -39.75
CA ALA A 260 -8.62 -2.26 -40.11
C ALA A 260 -7.97 -1.02 -40.76
N PRO A 261 -6.71 -0.68 -40.42
CA PRO A 261 -6.02 0.42 -41.09
C PRO A 261 -5.89 0.08 -42.59
N SER A 262 -6.18 1.04 -43.45
CA SER A 262 -5.86 0.94 -44.87
C SER A 262 -4.34 0.95 -45.03
N ASP A 263 -3.79 -0.13 -45.57
CA ASP A 263 -2.39 -0.26 -45.96
C ASP A 263 -2.07 0.73 -47.08
N ASP A 264 -1.63 1.93 -46.70
CA ASP A 264 -0.88 2.82 -47.59
C ASP A 264 0.09 3.67 -46.77
N ALA A 265 1.04 2.99 -46.14
CA ALA A 265 2.25 3.60 -45.63
C ALA A 265 3.37 2.55 -45.73
N THR A 266 4.29 2.79 -46.65
CA THR A 266 5.54 2.03 -46.77
C THR A 266 6.21 1.94 -45.39
N ALA A 267 6.47 0.71 -44.95
CA ALA A 267 7.14 0.41 -43.69
C ALA A 267 8.44 1.20 -43.54
N SER A 268 8.61 1.80 -42.36
CA SER A 268 9.88 2.41 -41.95
C SER A 268 10.92 1.30 -41.73
N PRO A 269 12.21 1.51 -42.06
CA PRO A 269 13.28 0.52 -41.85
C PRO A 269 13.41 0.00 -40.41
N ALA A 270 12.79 0.66 -39.43
CA ALA A 270 12.77 0.24 -38.03
C ALA A 270 11.84 -0.97 -37.76
N GLU A 271 10.79 -1.18 -38.56
CA GLU A 271 9.82 -2.26 -38.36
C GLU A 271 10.32 -3.61 -38.89
N ALA A 272 11.19 -3.59 -39.91
CA ALA A 272 11.82 -4.79 -40.45
C ALA A 272 12.81 -5.46 -39.46
N ALA A 273 13.42 -4.68 -38.56
CA ALA A 273 14.38 -5.20 -37.57
C ALA A 273 13.72 -5.93 -36.39
N ALA A 274 12.45 -5.65 -36.08
CA ALA A 274 11.73 -6.27 -34.97
C ALA A 274 11.13 -7.64 -35.33
N ALA A 275 10.78 -7.85 -36.61
CA ALA A 275 10.17 -9.09 -37.09
C ALA A 275 11.17 -10.27 -37.18
N GLU A 276 12.47 -9.99 -37.32
CA GLU A 276 13.52 -11.03 -37.35
C GLU A 276 13.82 -11.62 -35.95
N PHE A 277 13.38 -10.98 -34.87
CA PHE A 277 13.69 -11.40 -33.49
C PHE A 277 12.64 -12.31 -32.85
N MET A 278 11.42 -12.41 -33.39
CA MET A 278 10.29 -13.10 -32.76
C MET A 278 9.70 -14.16 -33.71
N GLY A 279 10.30 -15.35 -33.73
CA GLY A 279 9.91 -16.48 -34.59
C GLY A 279 8.43 -16.89 -34.45
N GLY A 280 7.75 -16.96 -35.59
CA GLY A 280 6.33 -17.31 -35.69
C GLY A 280 6.07 -18.81 -35.81
N GLY A 281 5.09 -19.30 -35.04
CA GLY A 281 4.59 -20.67 -35.15
C GLY A 281 3.74 -21.12 -33.97
N ALA A 282 2.56 -20.51 -33.75
CA ALA A 282 1.57 -21.01 -32.78
C ALA A 282 0.13 -20.50 -32.97
N ALA A 283 -0.10 -19.44 -33.75
CA ALA A 283 -1.40 -18.75 -33.76
C ALA A 283 -2.52 -19.43 -34.59
N ALA A 284 -2.21 -20.41 -35.44
CA ALA A 284 -3.17 -20.95 -36.40
C ALA A 284 -4.12 -22.02 -35.82
N GLU A 285 -3.72 -22.74 -34.76
CA GLU A 285 -4.54 -23.85 -34.21
C GLU A 285 -5.59 -23.40 -33.19
N GLN A 286 -5.44 -22.24 -32.55
CA GLN A 286 -6.40 -21.74 -31.56
C GLN A 286 -7.69 -21.18 -32.17
N GLN A 287 -7.62 -20.63 -33.39
CA GLN A 287 -8.77 -19.98 -34.03
C GLN A 287 -9.87 -20.96 -34.49
N GLN A 288 -9.50 -22.19 -34.86
CA GLN A 288 -10.49 -23.19 -35.32
C GLN A 288 -11.31 -23.79 -34.17
N GLY A 289 -10.75 -23.87 -32.95
CA GLY A 289 -11.46 -24.41 -31.78
C GLY A 289 -12.58 -23.50 -31.27
N GLU A 290 -12.42 -22.18 -31.39
CA GLU A 290 -13.38 -21.21 -30.88
C GLU A 290 -14.63 -21.05 -31.77
N GLU A 291 -14.47 -21.18 -33.10
CA GLU A 291 -15.61 -21.15 -34.04
C GLU A 291 -16.54 -22.37 -33.86
N GLU A 292 -15.97 -23.56 -33.64
CA GLU A 292 -16.77 -24.79 -33.45
C GLU A 292 -17.57 -24.78 -32.14
N GLN A 293 -17.01 -24.15 -31.10
CA GLN A 293 -17.66 -24.00 -29.80
C GLN A 293 -18.77 -22.94 -29.82
N GLY A 294 -18.57 -21.84 -30.56
CA GLY A 294 -19.58 -20.81 -30.81
C GLY A 294 -20.80 -21.34 -31.56
N ALA A 295 -20.60 -22.21 -32.57
CA ALA A 295 -21.68 -22.82 -33.33
C ALA A 295 -22.55 -23.77 -32.47
N ARG A 296 -21.95 -24.52 -31.55
CA ARG A 296 -22.68 -25.41 -30.63
C ARG A 296 -23.54 -24.64 -29.61
N LEU A 297 -23.05 -23.50 -29.11
CA LEU A 297 -23.83 -22.65 -28.20
C LEU A 297 -25.03 -21.97 -28.87
N ALA A 298 -24.89 -21.59 -30.14
CA ALA A 298 -26.00 -21.03 -30.92
C ALA A 298 -27.12 -22.05 -31.18
N ALA A 299 -26.78 -23.32 -31.41
CA ALA A 299 -27.76 -24.40 -31.57
C ALA A 299 -28.52 -24.70 -30.26
N ALA A 300 -27.83 -24.68 -29.11
CA ALA A 300 -28.45 -24.91 -27.80
C ALA A 300 -29.46 -23.79 -27.42
N ARG A 301 -29.18 -22.53 -27.76
CA ARG A 301 -30.11 -21.41 -27.53
C ARG A 301 -31.39 -21.49 -28.34
N LYS A 302 -31.36 -22.11 -29.52
CA LYS A 302 -32.54 -22.25 -30.38
C LYS A 302 -33.51 -23.34 -29.90
N ALA A 303 -33.01 -24.33 -29.15
CA ALA A 303 -33.82 -25.41 -28.59
C ALA A 303 -34.66 -24.97 -27.37
N VAL A 304 -34.19 -24.00 -26.59
CA VAL A 304 -34.86 -23.56 -25.33
C VAL A 304 -36.06 -22.64 -25.58
N LEU A 305 -36.18 -22.03 -26.76
CA LEU A 305 -37.23 -21.05 -27.08
C LEU A 305 -38.55 -21.66 -27.60
N PHE A 306 -38.65 -22.99 -27.74
CA PHE A 306 -39.86 -23.65 -28.27
C PHE A 306 -40.75 -24.36 -27.23
N GLU A 307 -40.41 -24.32 -25.94
CA GLU A 307 -41.22 -24.92 -24.86
C GLU A 307 -41.73 -23.87 -23.84
N SER A 308 -42.44 -22.83 -24.29
CA SER A 308 -43.31 -22.05 -23.39
C SER A 308 -44.55 -21.50 -24.08
N LYS A 309 -45.46 -22.41 -24.48
CA LYS A 309 -46.87 -22.09 -24.67
C LYS A 309 -47.72 -23.20 -24.06
N LEU A 310 -48.00 -23.05 -22.77
CA LEU A 310 -49.21 -23.44 -22.04
C LEU A 310 -49.16 -22.78 -20.66
#